data_AF-A0A0N9I1Q0-F1
#
_entry.id   AF-A0A0N9I1Q0-F1
#
_cell.length_a   1.000
_cell.length_b   1.000
_cell.length_c   1.000
_cell.angle_alpha   90.00
_cell.angle_beta   90.00
_cell.angle_gamma   90.00
#
_symmetry.space_group_name_H-M   'P 1'
#
loop_
_entity.id
_entity.type
_entity.pdbx_description
1 polymer ?
#
loop_
_entity_poly.entity_id
_entity_poly.type
_entity_poly.pdbx_seq_one_letter_code
_entity_poly.pdbx_strand_id
1 'polypeptide(L)'
;MPVFVVTHRPPPAGWAATTAPFTFVSDGVENAIAQACEVAGHRDVGVGPGGTVADALSAGQLDELRMDIVPVVLGAGGSRCRHTRADRA
;
A
#
# COMPACT_ATOMS: atom_id res chain seq x y z
N MET A 1 0.35 -16.67 -0.86
CA MET A 1 -0.08 -15.37 -0.30
C MET A 1 -0.48 -14.48 -1.46
N PRO A 2 -1.76 -14.10 -1.59
CA PRO A 2 -2.22 -13.17 -2.62
C PRO A 2 -1.64 -11.77 -2.42
N VAL A 3 -1.38 -11.07 -3.52
CA VAL A 3 -0.82 -9.71 -3.51
C VAL A 3 -1.66 -8.82 -4.41
N PHE A 4 -2.11 -7.70 -3.85
CA PHE A 4 -2.88 -6.68 -4.56
C PHE A 4 -1.99 -5.46 -4.82
N VAL A 5 -1.76 -5.15 -6.09
CA VAL A 5 -0.86 -4.08 -6.53
C VAL A 5 -1.69 -2.88 -6.96
N VAL A 6 -1.65 -1.80 -6.17
CA VAL A 6 -2.30 -0.53 -6.53
C VAL A 6 -1.47 0.17 -7.60
N THR A 7 -2.02 0.30 -8.80
CA THR A 7 -1.32 0.96 -9.92
C THR A 7 -2.30 1.45 -10.98
N HIS A 8 -2.02 2.64 -11.53
CA HIS A 8 -2.73 3.14 -12.72
C HIS A 8 -2.15 2.60 -14.04
N ARG A 9 -1.08 1.82 -13.99
CA ARG A 9 -0.43 1.22 -15.16
C ARG A 9 -0.83 -0.24 -15.29
N PRO A 10 -1.05 -0.74 -16.53
CA PRO A 10 -1.29 -2.15 -16.75
C PRO A 10 -0.08 -2.99 -16.32
N PRO A 11 -0.26 -4.31 -16.11
CA PRO A 11 0.84 -5.22 -15.85
C PRO A 11 1.94 -5.07 -16.92
N PRO A 12 3.23 -5.13 -16.55
CA PRO A 12 4.32 -5.06 -17.51
C PRO A 12 4.19 -6.12 -18.61
N ALA A 13 4.61 -5.78 -19.84
CA ALA A 13 4.63 -6.74 -20.94
C ALA A 13 5.54 -7.94 -20.59
N GLY A 14 5.03 -9.17 -20.80
CA GLY A 14 5.76 -10.39 -20.43
C GLY A 14 5.67 -10.76 -18.95
N TRP A 15 4.80 -10.11 -18.16
CA TRP A 15 4.51 -10.54 -16.80
C TRP A 15 3.82 -11.91 -16.81
N ALA A 16 4.61 -12.97 -16.65
CA ALA A 16 4.10 -14.27 -16.32
C ALA A 16 3.69 -14.26 -14.86
N ALA A 17 2.45 -14.66 -14.56
CA ALA A 17 2.01 -14.89 -13.19
C ALA A 17 3.06 -15.76 -12.48
N THR A 18 3.77 -15.17 -11.52
CA THR A 18 4.77 -15.86 -10.72
C THR A 18 4.12 -16.91 -9.82
N THR A 19 4.90 -17.55 -8.94
CA THR A 19 4.40 -18.46 -7.90
C THR A 19 3.37 -17.82 -6.94
N ALA A 20 3.28 -16.49 -6.86
CA ALA A 20 2.27 -15.78 -6.08
C ALA A 20 1.15 -15.19 -6.97
N PRO A 21 -0.12 -15.29 -6.56
CA PRO A 21 -1.23 -14.68 -7.29
C PRO A 21 -1.22 -13.16 -7.09
N PHE A 22 -0.84 -12.43 -8.15
CA PHE A 22 -0.87 -10.97 -8.21
C PHE A 22 -2.16 -10.49 -8.87
N THR A 23 -2.87 -9.61 -8.18
CA THR A 23 -4.03 -8.87 -8.70
C THR A 23 -3.65 -7.40 -8.83
N PHE A 24 -3.80 -6.83 -10.02
CA PHE A 24 -3.54 -5.41 -10.25
C PHE A 24 -4.85 -4.63 -10.08
N VAL A 25 -4.85 -3.62 -9.21
CA VAL A 25 -6.03 -2.81 -8.87
C VAL A 25 -5.76 -1.37 -9.25
N SER A 26 -6.60 -0.79 -10.12
CA SER A 26 -6.47 0.58 -10.61
C SER A 26 -7.27 1.61 -9.83
N ASP A 27 -8.24 1.16 -9.03
CA ASP A 27 -9.30 2.02 -8.51
C ASP A 27 -9.04 2.48 -7.07
N GLY A 28 -7.77 2.67 -6.73
CA GLY A 28 -7.34 3.21 -5.43
C GLY A 28 -7.04 2.15 -4.36
N VAL A 29 -6.64 2.65 -3.19
CA VAL A 29 -6.15 1.82 -2.08
C VAL A 29 -7.29 1.15 -1.31
N GLU A 30 -8.44 1.82 -1.19
CA GLU A 30 -9.61 1.33 -0.48
C GLU A 30 -10.18 0.08 -1.16
N ASN A 31 -10.32 0.10 -2.49
CA ASN A 31 -10.77 -1.07 -3.25
C ASN A 31 -9.78 -2.23 -3.15
N ALA A 32 -8.47 -1.94 -3.20
CA ALA A 32 -7.45 -2.97 -3.06
C ALA A 32 -7.46 -3.64 -1.67
N ILE A 33 -7.66 -2.85 -0.61
CA ILE A 33 -7.80 -3.37 0.77
C ILE A 33 -9.08 -4.21 0.90
N ALA A 34 -10.21 -3.74 0.37
CA ALA A 34 -11.46 -4.48 0.41
C ALA A 34 -11.35 -5.87 -0.25
N GLN A 35 -10.81 -5.93 -1.47
CA GLN A 35 -10.57 -7.20 -2.17
C GLN A 35 -9.57 -8.10 -1.43
N ALA A 36 -8.54 -7.51 -0.82
CA ALA A 36 -7.58 -8.26 -0.01
C ALA A 36 -8.23 -8.87 1.22
N CYS A 37 -9.11 -8.15 1.91
CA CYS A 37 -9.87 -8.64 3.06
C CYS A 37 -10.81 -9.78 2.67
N GLU A 38 -11.51 -9.69 1.54
CA GLU A 38 -12.38 -10.76 1.03
C GLU A 38 -11.60 -12.07 0.82
N VAL A 39 -10.40 -12.00 0.25
CA VAL A 39 -9.54 -13.18 0.02
C VAL A 39 -8.84 -13.64 1.30
N ALA A 40 -8.52 -12.73 2.21
CA ALA A 40 -7.88 -13.05 3.49
C ALA A 40 -8.83 -13.77 4.46
N GLY A 41 -10.13 -13.46 4.41
CA GLY A 41 -11.13 -13.98 5.33
C GLY A 41 -10.88 -13.48 6.75
N HIS A 42 -10.48 -14.38 7.65
CA HIS A 42 -10.19 -14.06 9.05
C HIS A 42 -8.70 -13.78 9.35
N ARG A 43 -7.86 -13.63 8.32
CA ARG A 43 -6.42 -13.35 8.47
C ARG A 43 -6.14 -11.87 8.30
N ASP A 44 -5.03 -11.42 8.85
CA ASP A 44 -4.55 -10.04 8.70
C ASP A 44 -4.16 -9.73 7.24
N VAL A 45 -4.40 -8.48 6.84
CA VAL A 45 -3.98 -7.91 5.55
C VAL A 45 -2.84 -6.93 5.79
N GLY A 46 -1.66 -7.25 5.28
CA GLY A 46 -0.50 -6.36 5.35
C GLY A 46 -0.51 -5.34 4.20
N VAL A 47 -0.37 -4.06 4.54
CA VAL A 47 -0.12 -2.99 3.56
C VAL A 47 1.39 -2.78 3.41
N GLY A 48 1.90 -2.98 2.20
CA GLY A 48 3.33 -2.84 1.91
C GLY A 48 3.83 -1.40 2.04
N PRO A 49 5.12 -1.19 2.36
CA PRO A 49 5.70 0.15 2.54
C PRO A 49 5.70 0.96 1.23
N GLY A 50 5.66 2.28 1.35
CA GLY A 50 5.67 3.21 0.21
C GLY A 50 4.51 4.20 0.28
N GLY A 51 4.09 4.72 -0.89
CA GLY A 51 2.96 5.66 -0.98
C GLY A 51 1.65 5.07 -0.47
N THR A 52 1.43 3.77 -0.68
CA THR A 52 0.21 3.06 -0.29
C THR A 52 -0.07 3.12 1.21
N VAL A 53 0.96 3.16 2.07
CA VAL A 53 0.77 3.34 3.53
C VAL A 53 0.23 4.74 3.84
N ALA A 54 0.73 5.77 3.15
CA ALA A 54 0.26 7.13 3.35
C ALA A 54 -1.19 7.30 2.84
N ASP A 55 -1.52 6.67 1.72
CA ASP A 55 -2.88 6.67 1.16
C ASP A 55 -3.85 5.95 2.11
N ALA A 56 -3.50 4.74 2.57
CA ALA A 56 -4.31 3.97 3.50
C ALA A 56 -4.49 4.68 4.87
N LEU A 57 -3.43 5.35 5.35
CA LEU A 57 -3.51 6.16 6.57
C LEU A 57 -4.46 7.36 6.40
N SER A 58 -4.39 8.04 5.25
CA SER A 58 -5.26 9.18 4.96
C SER A 58 -6.73 8.77 4.78
N ALA A 59 -6.96 7.57 4.25
CA ALA A 59 -8.28 6.97 4.11
C ALA A 59 -8.83 6.33 5.42
N GLY A 60 -8.05 6.33 6.50
CA GLY A 60 -8.45 5.73 7.78
C GLY A 60 -8.66 4.22 7.74
N GLN A 61 -7.98 3.51 6.83
CA GLN A 61 -8.16 2.06 6.59
C GLN A 61 -7.19 1.18 7.41
N LEU A 62 -6.36 1.78 8.28
CA LEU A 62 -5.35 1.05 9.04
C LEU A 62 -5.77 0.92 10.52
N ASP A 63 -5.86 -0.31 11.00
CA ASP A 63 -6.09 -0.61 12.42
C ASP A 63 -4.79 -0.56 13.25
N GLU A 64 -3.68 -1.04 12.66
CA GLU A 64 -2.38 -1.11 13.32
C GLU A 64 -1.27 -0.56 12.40
N LEU A 65 -0.38 0.26 12.97
CA LEU A 65 0.82 0.76 12.29
C LEU A 65 2.07 0.25 13.01
N ARG A 66 2.75 -0.72 12.40
CA ARG A 66 4.06 -1.21 12.86
C ARG A 66 5.18 -0.48 12.12
N MET A 67 6.11 0.10 12.87
CA MET A 67 7.27 0.80 12.33
C MET A 67 8.53 0.37 13.07
N ASP A 68 9.52 -0.10 12.30
CA ASP A 68 10.87 -0.32 12.78
C ASP A 68 11.71 0.94 12.48
N ILE A 69 12.17 1.62 13.53
CA ILE A 69 12.97 2.84 13.42
C ILE A 69 14.45 2.48 13.50
N VAL A 70 15.19 2.74 12.41
CA VAL A 70 16.65 2.70 12.41
C VAL A 70 17.19 4.10 12.72
N PRO A 71 18.04 4.30 13.75
CA PRO A 71 18.49 5.62 14.19
C PRO A 71 19.60 6.19 13.27
N VAL A 72 19.27 6.41 12.00
CA VAL A 72 20.16 6.99 10.98
C VAL A 72 19.47 8.11 10.22
N VAL A 73 20.22 9.14 9.85
CA VAL A 73 19.74 10.22 8.99
C VAL A 73 20.17 9.93 7.56
N LEU A 74 19.21 9.58 6.69
CA LEU A 74 19.47 9.29 5.27
C LEU A 74 19.58 10.54 4.39
N GLY A 75 19.15 11.72 4.87
CA GLY A 75 19.19 12.98 4.15
C GLY A 75 18.09 13.17 3.10
N ALA A 76 17.97 12.25 2.14
CA ALA A 76 16.94 12.30 1.08
C ALA A 76 16.47 10.90 0.66
N GLY A 77 15.27 10.79 0.12
CA GLY A 77 14.70 9.53 -0.38
C GLY A 77 13.17 9.48 -0.35
N GLY A 78 12.62 8.27 -0.55
CA GLY A 78 11.19 8.01 -0.40
C GLY A 78 10.73 8.36 1.01
N SER A 79 10.06 9.50 1.16
CA SER A 79 9.59 9.99 2.46
C SER A 79 8.32 9.25 2.85
N ARG A 80 8.32 8.57 4.00
CA ARG A 80 7.17 7.77 4.45
C ARG A 80 6.04 8.61 5.05
N CYS A 81 6.39 9.60 5.87
CA CYS A 81 5.44 10.47 6.56
C CYS A 81 5.74 11.91 6.17
N ARG A 82 5.04 12.42 5.15
CA ARG A 82 5.09 13.84 4.79
C ARG A 82 3.96 14.53 5.52
N HIS A 83 4.27 15.59 6.27
CA HIS A 83 3.23 16.45 6.83
C HIS A 83 2.55 17.22 5.69
N THR A 84 1.33 16.84 5.34
CA THR A 84 0.45 17.63 4.47
C THR A 84 -0.21 18.71 5.32
N ARG A 85 0.33 19.94 5.29
CA ARG A 85 -0.50 21.10 5.64
C ARG A 85 -1.56 21.23 4.55
N ALA A 86 -2.79 20.84 4.86
CA ALA A 86 -3.92 21.35 4.12
C ALA A 86 -3.99 22.85 4.42
N ASP A 87 -3.48 23.66 3.49
CA ASP A 87 -3.72 25.10 3.53
C ASP A 87 -5.22 25.30 3.31
N ARG A 88 -5.92 25.75 4.36
CA ARG A 88 -7.30 26.21 4.25
C ARG A 88 -7.26 27.57 3.57
N ALA A 89 -7.66 27.63 2.31
CA ALA A 89 -8.17 28.82 1.65
C ALA A 89 -9.63 28.57 1.28
#